data_AF-A0A9Y2AYX7-F1
#
_entry.id   AF-A0A9Y2AYX7-F1
#
_cell.length_a   1.000
_cell.length_b   1.000
_cell.length_c   1.000
_cell.angle_alpha   90.00
_cell.angle_beta   90.00
_cell.angle_gamma   90.00
#
_symmetry.space_group_name_H-M   'P 1'
#
loop_
_entity.id
_entity.type
_entity.pdbx_description
1 polymer ?
#
loop_
_entity_poly.entity_id
_entity_poly.type
_entity_poly.pdbx_seq_one_letter_code
_entity_poly.pdbx_strand_id
1 'polypeptide(L)'
;MGTIERAARAMYESVQPEWDWDDPDAELLRRMYRDNARAAIGAIREPTDAVVSAGYNELVRYNSAADAWRAMIDVILGEQD
;
A
#
# COMPACT_ATOMS: atom_id res chain seq x y z
N MET A 1 1.50 -8.43 -11.91
CA MET A 1 2.10 -7.22 -11.29
C MET A 1 2.09 -7.39 -9.78
N GLY A 2 3.25 -7.32 -9.11
CA GLY A 2 3.37 -7.53 -7.65
C GLY A 2 2.87 -6.34 -6.83
N THR A 3 2.61 -6.53 -5.53
CA THR A 3 2.06 -5.48 -4.64
C THR A 3 2.96 -4.24 -4.56
N ILE A 4 4.27 -4.42 -4.44
CA ILE A 4 5.23 -3.31 -4.44
C ILE A 4 5.17 -2.53 -5.76
N GLU A 5 5.06 -3.22 -6.90
CA GLU A 5 4.97 -2.56 -8.21
C GLU A 5 3.69 -1.72 -8.32
N ARG A 6 2.56 -2.25 -7.84
CA ARG A 6 1.29 -1.51 -7.81
C ARG A 6 1.39 -0.26 -6.95
N ALA A 7 1.97 -0.37 -5.76
CA ALA A 7 2.14 0.76 -4.85
C ALA A 7 3.10 1.81 -5.43
N ALA A 8 4.24 1.37 -5.98
CA ALA A 8 5.21 2.24 -6.64
C ALA A 8 4.59 3.02 -7.80
N ARG A 9 3.83 2.33 -8.67
CA ARG A 9 3.13 2.95 -9.78
C ARG A 9 2.08 3.95 -9.30
N ALA A 10 1.29 3.61 -8.27
CA ALA A 10 0.32 4.54 -7.68
C ALA A 10 1.01 5.79 -7.08
N MET A 11 2.17 5.64 -6.44
CA MET A 11 2.97 6.76 -5.93
C MET A 11 3.51 7.65 -7.06
N TYR A 12 3.92 7.06 -8.18
CA TYR A 12 4.32 7.80 -9.37
C TYR A 12 3.11 8.55 -9.98
N GLU A 13 1.97 7.88 -10.11
CA GLU A 13 0.74 8.44 -10.70
C GLU A 13 0.18 9.60 -9.86
N SER A 14 0.38 9.61 -8.53
CA SER A 14 -0.08 10.69 -7.66
C SER A 14 0.72 11.99 -7.82
N VAL A 15 1.98 11.91 -8.24
CA VAL A 15 2.85 13.07 -8.47
C VAL A 15 2.74 13.58 -9.92
N GLN A 16 2.23 12.75 -10.84
CA GLN A 16 2.10 13.05 -12.28
C GLN A 16 3.38 13.64 -12.89
N PRO A 17 4.54 12.98 -12.76
CA PRO A 17 5.76 13.48 -13.40
C PRO A 17 5.62 13.45 -14.92
N GLU A 18 6.33 14.35 -15.60
CA GLU A 18 6.30 14.51 -17.07
C GLU A 18 6.83 13.30 -17.86
N TRP A 19 7.42 12.32 -17.17
CA TRP A 19 8.16 11.19 -17.73
C TRP A 19 7.29 9.96 -17.76
N ASP A 20 7.27 9.21 -18.85
CA ASP A 20 6.50 7.97 -18.97
C ASP A 20 7.05 6.88 -18.04
N TRP A 21 6.16 6.21 -17.29
CA TRP A 21 6.52 5.08 -16.44
C TRP A 21 7.16 3.95 -17.22
N ASP A 22 6.73 3.71 -18.46
CA ASP A 22 7.20 2.59 -19.29
C ASP A 22 8.45 2.93 -20.12
N ASP A 23 9.01 4.14 -19.95
CA ASP A 23 10.25 4.56 -20.61
C ASP A 23 11.44 3.67 -20.17
N PRO A 24 12.19 3.03 -21.09
CA PRO A 24 13.34 2.21 -20.73
C PRO A 24 14.40 2.96 -19.90
N ASP A 25 14.56 4.26 -20.11
CA ASP A 25 15.55 5.09 -19.41
C ASP A 25 15.08 5.52 -18.01
N ALA A 26 13.80 5.32 -17.67
CA ALA A 26 13.23 5.64 -16.36
C ALA A 26 13.49 4.57 -15.27
N GLU A 27 14.36 3.59 -15.49
CA GLU A 27 14.55 2.48 -14.54
C GLU A 27 15.03 2.93 -13.16
N LEU A 28 15.91 3.94 -13.10
CA LEU A 28 16.36 4.49 -11.82
C LEU A 28 15.20 5.11 -11.02
N LEU A 29 14.28 5.78 -11.72
CA LEU A 29 13.09 6.38 -11.12
C LEU A 29 12.11 5.30 -10.65
N ARG A 30 11.84 4.28 -11.48
CA ARG A 30 11.01 3.12 -11.08
C ARG A 30 11.58 2.43 -9.86
N ARG A 31 12.90 2.24 -9.79
CA ARG A 31 13.58 1.68 -8.62
C ARG A 31 13.35 2.52 -7.37
N MET A 32 13.50 3.84 -7.46
CA MET A 32 13.24 4.76 -6.35
C MET A 32 11.81 4.60 -5.81
N TYR A 33 10.80 4.58 -6.68
CA TYR A 33 9.41 4.39 -6.25
C TYR A 33 9.15 3.01 -5.62
N ARG A 34 9.77 1.93 -6.14
CA ARG A 34 9.69 0.60 -5.52
C ARG A 34 10.31 0.57 -4.13
N ASP A 35 11.44 1.26 -3.95
CA ASP A 35 12.13 1.33 -2.66
C ASP A 35 11.32 2.19 -1.65
N ASN A 36 10.72 3.29 -2.09
CA ASN A 36 9.78 4.08 -1.28
C ASN A 36 8.55 3.27 -0.88
N ALA A 37 7.95 2.51 -1.81
CA ALA A 37 6.83 1.64 -1.52
C ALA A 37 7.18 0.56 -0.48
N ARG A 38 8.37 -0.04 -0.58
CA ARG A 38 8.87 -1.00 0.43
C ARG A 38 9.04 -0.34 1.79
N ALA A 39 9.64 0.85 1.84
CA ALA A 39 9.87 1.56 3.09
C ALA A 39 8.55 1.91 3.78
N ALA A 40 7.58 2.47 3.04
CA ALA A 40 6.27 2.83 3.57
C ALA A 40 5.50 1.60 4.11
N ILE A 41 5.43 0.51 3.32
CA ILE A 41 4.76 -0.73 3.75
C ILE A 41 5.49 -1.37 4.93
N GLY A 42 6.83 -1.31 4.93
CA GLY A 42 7.63 -1.83 6.05
C GLY A 42 7.41 -1.06 7.35
N ALA A 43 7.18 0.25 7.27
CA ALA A 43 6.94 1.10 8.44
C ALA A 43 5.62 0.77 9.16
N ILE A 44 4.60 0.33 8.43
CA ILE A 44 3.27 -0.02 8.97
C ILE A 44 3.13 -1.51 9.33
N ARG A 45 4.26 -2.23 9.48
CA ARG A 45 4.25 -3.67 9.76
C ARG A 45 3.62 -4.00 11.12
N GLU A 46 3.79 -3.13 12.10
CA GLU A 46 3.22 -3.27 13.43
C GLU A 46 1.90 -2.50 13.49
N PRO A 47 0.73 -3.18 13.43
CA PRO A 47 -0.57 -2.51 13.40
C PRO A 47 -0.96 -1.97 14.78
N THR A 48 -1.79 -0.92 14.79
CA THR A 48 -2.47 -0.45 16.00
C THR A 48 -3.59 -1.42 16.43
N ASP A 49 -4.05 -1.33 17.68
CA ASP A 49 -5.18 -2.14 18.17
C ASP A 49 -6.45 -1.92 17.34
N ALA A 50 -6.66 -0.69 16.83
CA ALA A 50 -7.80 -0.36 15.98
C ALA A 50 -7.74 -1.13 14.65
N VAL A 51 -6.56 -1.18 14.03
CA VAL A 51 -6.32 -1.93 12.79
C VAL A 51 -6.52 -3.43 13.02
N VAL A 52 -5.95 -4.01 14.07
CA VAL A 52 -6.15 -5.43 14.41
C VAL A 52 -7.63 -5.75 14.63
N SER A 53 -8.33 -4.90 15.38
CA SER A 53 -9.76 -5.07 15.68
C SER A 53 -10.63 -5.06 14.42
N ALA A 54 -10.32 -4.17 13.46
CA ALA A 54 -11.03 -4.11 12.19
C ALA A 54 -10.89 -5.41 11.40
N GLY A 55 -9.66 -5.90 11.24
CA GLY A 55 -9.41 -7.19 10.55
C GLY A 55 -10.07 -8.37 11.25
N TYR A 56 -9.99 -8.44 12.58
CA TYR A 56 -10.59 -9.52 13.36
C TYR A 56 -12.12 -9.58 13.19
N ASN A 57 -12.80 -8.43 13.19
CA ASN A 57 -14.25 -8.36 13.01
C ASN A 57 -14.70 -8.96 11.68
N GLU A 58 -14.00 -8.66 10.59
CA GLU A 58 -14.30 -9.21 9.26
C GLU A 58 -14.03 -10.72 9.18
N LEU A 59 -12.94 -11.19 9.80
CA LEU A 59 -12.65 -12.63 9.88
C LEU A 59 -13.73 -13.39 10.64
N VAL A 60 -14.17 -12.87 11.80
CA VAL A 60 -15.21 -13.53 12.62
C VAL A 60 -16.57 -13.50 11.95
N ARG A 61 -16.94 -12.38 11.31
CA ARG A 61 -18.28 -12.21 10.71
C ARG A 61 -18.42 -12.93 9.38
N TYR A 62 -17.40 -12.87 8.53
CA TYR A 62 -17.52 -13.28 7.13
C TYR A 62 -16.51 -14.36 6.73
N ASN A 63 -15.57 -14.73 7.61
CA ASN A 63 -14.51 -15.69 7.32
C ASN A 63 -13.73 -15.35 6.03
N SER A 64 -13.53 -14.06 5.77
CA SER A 64 -12.89 -13.53 4.56
C SER A 64 -11.59 -12.81 4.92
N ALA A 65 -10.46 -13.46 4.61
CA ALA A 65 -9.15 -12.85 4.79
C ALA A 65 -8.93 -11.62 3.89
N ALA A 66 -9.56 -11.60 2.71
CA ALA A 66 -9.47 -10.48 1.79
C ALA A 66 -10.20 -9.24 2.32
N ASP A 67 -11.39 -9.41 2.90
CA ASP A 67 -12.16 -8.29 3.45
C ASP A 67 -11.56 -7.81 4.77
N ALA A 68 -11.03 -8.72 5.59
CA ALA A 68 -10.22 -8.37 6.75
C ALA A 68 -9.00 -7.52 6.38
N TRP A 69 -8.27 -7.89 5.34
CA TRP A 69 -7.14 -7.10 4.85
C TRP A 69 -7.58 -5.70 4.39
N ARG A 70 -8.69 -5.58 3.65
CA ARG A 70 -9.21 -4.28 3.21
C ARG A 70 -9.62 -3.40 4.39
N ALA A 71 -10.36 -3.96 5.36
CA ALA A 71 -10.77 -3.23 6.55
C ALA A 71 -9.56 -2.72 7.37
N MET A 72 -8.49 -3.51 7.47
CA MET A 72 -7.25 -3.07 8.08
C MET A 72 -6.63 -1.88 7.34
N ILE A 73 -6.54 -1.96 6.01
CA ILE A 73 -6.00 -0.87 5.17
C ILE A 73 -6.87 0.39 5.25
N ASP A 74 -8.20 0.25 5.24
CA ASP A 74 -9.13 1.38 5.33
C ASP A 74 -8.98 2.14 6.66
N VAL A 75 -8.74 1.42 7.76
CA VAL A 75 -8.40 2.06 9.04
C VAL A 75 -7.08 2.82 8.95
N ILE A 76 -6.01 2.20 8.44
CA ILE A 76 -4.69 2.84 8.30
C ILE A 76 -4.79 4.13 7.45
N LEU A 77 -5.53 4.09 6.33
CA LEU A 77 -5.71 5.26 5.47
C LEU A 77 -6.64 6.33 6.07
N GLY A 78 -7.45 5.95 7.06
CA GLY A 78 -8.34 6.84 7.80
C GLY A 78 -7.70 7.45 9.06
N GLU A 79 -6.54 6.96 9.50
CA GLU A 79 -5.76 7.56 10.58
C GLU A 79 -5.31 8.97 10.12
N GLN A 80 -5.87 10.01 10.73
CA GLN A 80 -5.48 11.41 10.53
C GLN A 80 -4.34 11.75 11.50
N ASP A 81 -3.45 12.66 11.08
CA ASP A 81 -2.51 13.37 11.98
C ASP A 81 -3.24 14.14 13.09
#